data_AF-A0A8X6Z0F7-F1
#
_entry.id   AF-A0A8X6Z0F7-F1
#
_cell.length_a   1.000
_cell.length_b   1.000
_cell.length_c   1.000
_cell.angle_alpha   90.00
_cell.angle_beta   90.00
_cell.angle_gamma   90.00
#
_symmetry.space_group_name_H-M   'P 1'
#
loop_
_entity.id
_entity.type
_entity.pdbx_description
1 polymer ?
#
loop_
_entity_poly.entity_id
_entity_poly.type
_entity_poly.pdbx_seq_one_letter_code
_entity_poly.pdbx_strand_id
1 'polypeptide(L)'
;MFPLLLASSSPTRQKLLRDAGIPFIQVAHSYEEPIVNAHLISDLEGFTLSLAAHKVGAINLAAAAELFSVDRLFVLAADTLVATSDNLTMGKPRSYEEAVEMLRALSCKPVFVVTSYVCRAYVRRVSGDWECEQESSASVRSRVLLDLPEVWIPWYLSVHKDFLLTAGALEVEGVGALFVKSIEGCYSSVLGLPMNSLRSSLESIGFFKPLF
;
A
#
# COMPACT_ATOMS: atom_id res chain seq x y z
N MET A 1 -22.19 -1.18 11.89
CA MET A 1 -20.72 -1.04 11.85
C MET A 1 -20.44 0.33 11.23
N PHE A 2 -19.59 1.14 11.84
CA PHE A 2 -19.21 2.45 11.29
C PHE A 2 -18.34 2.28 10.04
N PRO A 3 -18.33 3.25 9.10
CA PRO A 3 -17.63 3.11 7.84
C PRO A 3 -16.10 3.05 8.03
N LEU A 4 -15.45 2.17 7.28
CA LEU A 4 -14.00 2.19 7.04
C LEU A 4 -13.72 2.89 5.71
N LEU A 5 -13.08 4.04 5.78
CA LEU A 5 -12.65 4.82 4.62
C LEU A 5 -11.27 4.32 4.18
N LEU A 6 -11.17 3.79 2.97
CA LEU A 6 -9.91 3.46 2.33
C LEU A 6 -9.41 4.67 1.55
N ALA A 7 -8.38 5.33 2.09
CA ALA A 7 -7.66 6.42 1.47
C ALA A 7 -6.61 5.88 0.47
N SER A 8 -7.05 5.11 -0.52
CA SER A 8 -6.18 4.55 -1.55
C SER A 8 -6.92 4.28 -2.86
N SER A 9 -6.29 4.65 -3.97
CA SER A 9 -6.75 4.31 -5.33
C SER A 9 -6.27 2.95 -5.82
N SER A 10 -5.42 2.23 -5.08
CA SER A 10 -4.84 0.96 -5.51
C SER A 10 -5.92 -0.13 -5.68
N PRO A 11 -6.11 -0.68 -6.89
CA PRO A 11 -7.05 -1.78 -7.13
C PRO A 11 -6.69 -3.05 -6.34
N THR A 12 -5.39 -3.33 -6.18
CA THR A 12 -4.90 -4.49 -5.41
C THR A 12 -5.26 -4.38 -3.93
N ARG A 13 -5.06 -3.21 -3.29
CA ARG A 13 -5.47 -3.01 -1.88
C ARG A 13 -6.97 -3.19 -1.69
N GLN A 14 -7.76 -2.68 -2.62
CA GLN A 14 -9.21 -2.87 -2.61
C GLN A 14 -9.60 -4.34 -2.77
N LYS A 15 -8.93 -5.07 -3.67
CA LYS A 15 -9.15 -6.49 -3.88
C LYS A 15 -8.83 -7.28 -2.60
N LEU A 16 -7.70 -7.02 -1.95
CA LEU A 16 -7.31 -7.66 -0.69
C LEU A 16 -8.37 -7.48 0.42
N LEU A 17 -8.92 -6.28 0.57
CA LEU A 17 -10.00 -6.04 1.53
C LEU A 17 -11.30 -6.74 1.15
N ARG A 18 -11.71 -6.69 -0.13
CA ARG A 18 -12.91 -7.38 -0.64
C ARG A 18 -12.83 -8.89 -0.44
N ASP A 19 -11.71 -9.50 -0.81
CA ASP A 19 -11.49 -10.94 -0.70
C ASP A 19 -11.49 -11.40 0.77
N ALA A 20 -11.05 -10.53 1.69
CA ALA A 20 -11.09 -10.78 3.13
C ALA A 20 -12.45 -10.48 3.78
N GLY A 21 -13.45 -10.02 3.01
CA GLY A 21 -14.77 -9.66 3.53
C GLY A 21 -14.77 -8.42 4.43
N ILE A 22 -13.76 -7.55 4.31
CA ILE A 22 -13.67 -6.30 5.08
C ILE A 22 -14.43 -5.21 4.31
N PRO A 23 -15.59 -4.72 4.80
CA PRO A 23 -16.33 -3.66 4.12
C PRO A 23 -15.57 -2.33 4.22
N PHE A 24 -15.48 -1.60 3.11
CA PHE A 24 -14.84 -0.29 3.06
C PHE A 24 -15.52 0.62 2.03
N ILE A 25 -15.26 1.92 2.15
CA ILE A 25 -15.60 2.94 1.17
C ILE A 25 -14.29 3.54 0.67
N GLN A 26 -14.05 3.48 -0.64
CA GLN A 26 -12.91 4.18 -1.23
C GLN A 26 -13.18 5.69 -1.20
N VAL A 27 -12.20 6.45 -0.70
CA VAL A 27 -12.23 7.91 -0.70
C VAL A 27 -10.97 8.46 -1.37
N ALA A 28 -11.11 9.57 -2.09
CA ALA A 28 -9.97 10.32 -2.60
C ALA A 28 -9.28 11.09 -1.46
N HIS A 29 -7.98 11.32 -1.60
CA HIS A 29 -7.20 12.21 -0.75
C HIS A 29 -6.47 13.23 -1.61
N SER A 30 -6.19 14.42 -1.07
CA SER A 30 -5.46 15.47 -1.80
C SER A 30 -3.94 15.38 -1.67
N TYR A 31 -3.40 14.36 -1.01
CA TYR A 31 -1.96 14.19 -0.83
C TYR A 31 -1.27 13.83 -2.16
N GLU A 32 -0.34 14.68 -2.60
CA GLU A 32 0.55 14.43 -3.73
C GLU A 32 1.78 13.65 -3.24
N GLU A 33 1.96 12.44 -3.78
CA GLU A 33 3.09 11.58 -3.41
C GLU A 33 4.42 12.14 -3.98
N PRO A 34 5.52 12.10 -3.21
CA PRO A 34 6.83 12.45 -3.75
C PRO A 34 7.29 11.43 -4.79
N ILE A 35 8.03 11.89 -5.80
CA ILE A 35 8.74 11.00 -6.72
C ILE A 35 9.98 10.47 -6.01
N VAL A 36 10.13 9.14 -5.96
CA VAL A 36 11.19 8.46 -5.19
C VAL A 36 12.12 7.60 -6.06
N ASN A 37 12.15 7.78 -7.37
CA ASN A 37 13.04 7.00 -8.24
C ASN A 37 14.52 7.36 -7.97
N ALA A 38 15.34 6.35 -7.70
CA ALA A 38 16.77 6.48 -7.45
C ALA A 38 17.15 7.33 -6.21
N HIS A 39 16.28 7.39 -5.21
CA HIS A 39 16.62 7.98 -3.91
C HIS A 39 17.22 6.92 -2.98
N LEU A 40 18.29 7.30 -2.28
CA LEU A 40 18.84 6.49 -1.20
C LEU A 40 18.09 6.85 0.09
N ILE A 41 17.23 5.96 0.57
CA ILE A 41 16.47 6.18 1.80
C ILE A 41 17.03 5.30 2.91
N SER A 42 17.57 5.92 3.96
CA SER A 42 18.19 5.20 5.08
C SER A 42 17.16 4.43 5.91
N ASP A 43 15.97 5.01 6.12
CA ASP A 43 14.85 4.43 6.85
C ASP A 43 13.62 4.29 5.93
N LEU A 44 13.56 3.18 5.20
CA LEU A 44 12.47 2.90 4.26
C LEU A 44 11.13 2.76 4.99
N GLU A 45 11.15 2.12 6.15
CA GLU A 45 9.98 1.84 6.99
C GLU A 45 9.38 3.13 7.54
N GLY A 46 10.19 4.02 8.09
CA GLY A 46 9.75 5.34 8.58
C GLY A 46 9.26 6.24 7.46
N PHE A 47 9.96 6.24 6.32
CA PHE A 47 9.54 7.03 5.17
C PHE A 47 8.21 6.54 4.59
N THR A 48 8.05 5.24 4.32
CA THR A 48 6.79 4.64 3.82
C THR A 48 5.63 4.88 4.81
N LEU A 49 5.89 4.74 6.11
CA LEU A 49 4.90 5.01 7.14
C LEU A 49 4.46 6.48 7.15
N SER A 50 5.40 7.41 6.96
CA SER A 50 5.08 8.84 6.87
C SER A 50 4.16 9.13 5.67
N LEU A 51 4.37 8.49 4.52
CA LEU A 51 3.50 8.65 3.35
C LEU A 51 2.07 8.17 3.64
N ALA A 52 1.93 7.01 4.29
CA ALA A 52 0.62 6.52 4.72
C ALA A 52 -0.05 7.47 5.72
N ALA A 53 0.69 8.03 6.69
CA ALA A 53 0.17 8.99 7.66
C ALA A 53 -0.32 10.29 7.01
N HIS A 54 0.42 10.83 6.03
CA HIS A 54 0.00 12.01 5.28
C HIS A 54 -1.30 11.76 4.49
N LYS A 55 -1.46 10.58 3.88
CA LYS A 55 -2.70 10.21 3.18
C LYS A 55 -3.91 10.18 4.11
N VAL A 56 -3.75 9.66 5.33
CA VAL A 56 -4.83 9.71 6.35
C VAL A 56 -5.14 11.16 6.74
N GLY A 57 -4.11 11.99 6.95
CA GLY A 57 -4.29 13.41 7.31
C GLY A 57 -4.93 14.26 6.21
N ALA A 58 -4.88 13.82 4.95
CA ALA A 58 -5.46 14.51 3.81
C ALA A 58 -6.94 14.15 3.53
N ILE A 59 -7.58 13.35 4.39
CA ILE A 59 -9.00 13.02 4.28
C ILE A 59 -9.88 14.11 4.87
N ASN A 60 -10.90 14.52 4.11
CA ASN A 60 -11.96 15.39 4.62
C ASN A 60 -12.97 14.57 5.44
N LEU A 61 -12.71 14.45 6.75
CA LEU A 61 -13.54 13.66 7.67
C LEU A 61 -14.98 14.18 7.76
N ALA A 62 -15.17 15.51 7.74
CA ALA A 62 -16.48 16.13 7.86
C ALA A 62 -17.38 15.77 6.66
N ALA A 63 -16.86 15.91 5.44
CA ALA A 63 -17.60 15.54 4.22
C ALA A 63 -17.91 14.04 4.17
N ALA A 64 -16.95 13.19 4.56
CA ALA A 64 -17.17 11.75 4.59
C ALA A 64 -18.24 11.36 5.63
N ALA A 65 -18.21 11.96 6.81
CA ALA A 65 -19.18 11.68 7.87
C ALA A 65 -20.60 12.13 7.53
N GLU A 66 -20.74 13.29 6.87
CA GLU A 66 -22.03 13.82 6.42
C GLU A 66 -22.70 12.85 5.43
N LEU A 67 -21.93 12.30 4.49
CA LEU A 67 -22.42 11.32 3.50
C LEU A 67 -23.06 10.09 4.17
N PHE A 68 -22.56 9.66 5.32
CA PHE A 68 -23.05 8.48 6.05
C PHE A 68 -23.91 8.84 7.26
N SER A 69 -24.09 10.12 7.58
CA SER A 69 -24.77 10.60 8.79
C SER A 69 -24.26 9.92 10.07
N VAL A 70 -22.93 9.85 10.22
CA VAL A 70 -22.26 9.21 11.37
C VAL A 70 -21.42 10.20 12.17
N ASP A 71 -21.23 9.91 13.45
CA ASP A 71 -20.35 10.62 14.38
C ASP A 71 -19.03 9.88 14.64
N ARG A 72 -18.84 8.71 14.02
CA ARG A 72 -17.64 7.90 14.11
C ARG A 72 -17.32 7.29 12.75
N LEU A 73 -16.03 7.26 12.42
CA LEU A 73 -15.52 6.65 11.19
C LEU A 73 -14.11 6.11 11.42
N PHE A 74 -13.70 5.19 10.56
CA PHE A 74 -12.36 4.64 10.53
C PHE A 74 -11.69 5.06 9.24
N VAL A 75 -10.39 5.33 9.26
CA VAL A 75 -9.60 5.64 8.06
C VAL A 75 -8.43 4.69 7.97
N LEU A 76 -8.23 4.09 6.80
CA LEU A 76 -7.08 3.26 6.46
C LEU A 76 -6.38 3.87 5.24
N ALA A 77 -5.08 4.15 5.38
CA ALA A 77 -4.21 4.39 4.24
C ALA A 77 -3.00 3.46 4.29
N ALA A 78 -2.44 3.19 3.12
CA ALA A 78 -1.20 2.44 3.00
C ALA A 78 -0.32 3.01 1.89
N ASP A 79 0.97 2.78 2.03
CA ASP A 79 1.99 3.10 1.04
C ASP A 79 2.95 1.92 0.87
N THR A 80 3.59 1.84 -0.30
CA THR A 80 4.43 0.70 -0.68
C THR A 80 5.62 1.21 -1.47
N LEU A 81 6.82 0.87 -0.99
CA LEU A 81 8.08 1.13 -1.68
C LEU A 81 8.73 -0.16 -2.12
N VAL A 82 9.37 -0.09 -3.29
CA VAL A 82 10.27 -1.12 -3.79
C VAL A 82 11.68 -0.56 -3.71
N ALA A 83 12.62 -1.32 -3.18
CA ALA A 83 14.01 -0.91 -3.08
C ALA A 83 14.96 -2.08 -3.33
N THR A 84 16.16 -1.76 -3.82
CA THR A 84 17.26 -2.72 -3.93
C THR A 84 17.89 -3.00 -2.55
N SER A 85 18.84 -3.94 -2.49
CA SER A 85 19.56 -4.28 -1.26
C SER A 85 20.38 -3.14 -0.66
N ASP A 86 20.76 -2.15 -1.45
CA ASP A 86 21.43 -0.91 -1.04
C ASP A 86 20.43 0.22 -0.72
N ASN A 87 19.14 -0.09 -0.55
CA ASN A 87 18.05 0.86 -0.26
C ASN A 87 17.86 1.96 -1.34
N LEU A 88 18.21 1.67 -2.59
CA LEU A 88 17.87 2.54 -3.71
C LEU A 88 16.39 2.31 -4.08
N THR A 89 15.55 3.32 -3.89
CA THR A 89 14.11 3.20 -4.13
C THR A 89 13.78 3.23 -5.63
N MET A 90 12.81 2.40 -5.99
CA MET A 90 12.17 2.34 -7.31
C MET A 90 10.68 2.64 -7.14
N GLY A 91 10.29 3.87 -7.45
CA GLY A 91 8.89 4.24 -7.57
C GLY A 91 8.32 3.79 -8.91
N LYS A 92 7.31 4.52 -9.40
CA LYS A 92 6.63 4.20 -10.66
C LYS A 92 7.50 4.64 -11.84
N PRO A 93 7.64 3.83 -12.91
CA PRO A 93 8.36 4.23 -14.11
C PRO A 93 7.57 5.32 -14.86
N ARG A 94 8.28 6.23 -15.53
CA ARG A 94 7.70 7.30 -16.35
C ARG A 94 7.56 6.92 -17.81
N SER A 95 8.25 5.87 -18.25
CA SER A 95 8.19 5.36 -19.61
C SER A 95 8.39 3.84 -19.66
N TYR A 96 8.14 3.27 -20.83
CA TYR A 96 8.45 1.87 -21.11
C TYR A 96 9.95 1.58 -20.95
N GLU A 97 10.81 2.49 -21.40
CA GLU A 97 12.27 2.37 -21.30
C GLU A 97 12.72 2.37 -19.83
N GLU A 98 12.19 3.28 -19.00
CA GLU A 98 12.49 3.30 -17.56
C GLU A 98 12.00 2.00 -16.89
N ALA A 99 10.85 1.46 -17.30
CA ALA A 99 10.37 0.17 -16.81
C ALA A 99 11.29 -1.00 -17.19
N VAL A 100 11.82 -1.02 -18.42
CA VAL A 100 12.81 -2.03 -18.86
C VAL A 100 14.09 -1.93 -18.01
N GLU A 101 14.58 -0.72 -17.76
CA GLU A 101 15.78 -0.50 -16.93
C GLU A 101 15.57 -0.94 -15.48
N MET A 102 14.42 -0.60 -14.89
CA MET A 102 14.03 -1.06 -13.55
C MET A 102 13.99 -2.60 -13.49
N LEU A 103 13.30 -3.26 -14.41
CA LEU A 103 13.19 -4.72 -14.43
C LEU A 103 14.54 -5.42 -14.63
N ARG A 104 15.42 -4.87 -15.47
CA ARG A 104 16.81 -5.35 -15.60
C ARG A 104 17.58 -5.22 -14.30
N ALA A 105 17.42 -4.12 -13.58
CA ALA A 105 18.10 -3.88 -12.31
C ALA A 105 17.60 -4.83 -11.20
N LEU A 106 16.32 -5.20 -11.23
CA LEU A 106 15.68 -6.10 -10.26
C LEU A 106 15.90 -7.60 -10.57
N SER A 107 16.14 -7.96 -11.82
CA SER A 107 16.28 -9.36 -12.23
C SER A 107 17.44 -10.07 -11.53
N CYS A 108 17.19 -11.29 -11.04
CA CYS A 108 18.15 -12.16 -10.35
C CYS A 108 18.79 -11.56 -9.08
N LYS A 109 18.26 -10.44 -8.57
CA LYS A 109 18.71 -9.80 -7.32
C LYS A 109 17.57 -9.78 -6.30
N PRO A 110 17.88 -9.82 -5.00
CA PRO A 110 16.89 -9.57 -3.97
C PRO A 110 16.33 -8.16 -4.09
N VAL A 111 15.02 -8.06 -4.03
CA VAL A 111 14.25 -6.82 -4.01
C VAL A 111 13.53 -6.76 -2.67
N PHE A 112 13.51 -5.59 -2.04
CA PHE A 112 12.79 -5.37 -0.80
C PHE A 112 11.52 -4.57 -1.07
N VAL A 113 10.39 -5.11 -0.64
CA VAL A 113 9.10 -4.42 -0.68
C VAL A 113 8.72 -4.06 0.74
N VAL A 114 8.63 -2.76 1.00
CA VAL A 114 8.22 -2.22 2.29
C VAL A 114 6.83 -1.64 2.12
N THR A 115 5.87 -2.19 2.85
CA THR A 115 4.51 -1.66 2.89
C THR A 115 4.18 -1.24 4.30
N SER A 116 3.74 -0.01 4.44
CA SER A 116 3.28 0.56 5.70
C SER A 116 1.83 0.98 5.60
N TYR A 117 1.11 0.91 6.71
CA TYR A 117 -0.26 1.40 6.78
C TYR A 117 -0.49 2.15 8.09
N VAL A 118 -1.50 3.01 8.08
CA VAL A 118 -2.02 3.72 9.24
C VAL A 118 -3.53 3.53 9.27
N CYS A 119 -4.04 3.08 10.42
CA CYS A 119 -5.46 3.02 10.71
C CYS A 119 -5.77 3.99 11.86
N ARG A 120 -6.81 4.80 11.70
CA ARG A 120 -7.30 5.71 12.75
C ARG A 120 -8.80 5.55 12.97
N ALA A 121 -9.21 5.58 14.23
CA ALA A 121 -10.60 5.75 14.62
C ALA A 121 -10.84 7.22 14.97
N TYR A 122 -11.80 7.84 14.30
CA TYR A 122 -12.18 9.23 14.51
C TYR A 122 -13.57 9.34 15.11
N VAL A 123 -13.74 10.26 16.06
CA VAL A 123 -15.04 10.59 16.67
C VAL A 123 -15.30 12.09 16.54
N ARG A 124 -16.56 12.46 16.33
CA ARG A 124 -17.00 13.85 16.32
C ARG A 124 -17.30 14.29 17.75
N ARG A 125 -16.58 15.31 18.22
CA ARG A 125 -16.82 15.95 19.52
C ARG A 125 -18.09 16.81 19.48
N VAL A 126 -18.61 17.12 20.67
CA VAL A 126 -19.74 18.06 20.83
C VAL A 126 -19.44 19.45 20.24
N SER A 127 -18.16 19.87 20.24
CA SER A 127 -17.72 21.10 19.58
C SER A 127 -17.87 21.09 18.06
N GLY A 128 -18.07 19.92 17.46
CA GLY A 128 -18.13 19.71 16.02
C GLY A 128 -16.80 19.23 15.40
N ASP A 129 -15.70 19.31 16.15
CA ASP A 129 -14.37 18.90 15.71
C ASP A 129 -14.22 17.37 15.68
N TRP A 130 -13.34 16.88 14.81
CA TRP A 130 -12.97 15.47 14.75
C TRP A 130 -11.70 15.21 15.54
N GLU A 131 -11.74 14.20 16.40
CA GLU A 131 -10.59 13.73 17.17
C GLU A 131 -10.24 12.30 16.79
N CYS A 132 -8.94 12.01 16.71
CA CYS A 132 -8.43 10.65 16.61
C CYS A 132 -8.45 10.00 18.00
N GLU A 133 -9.39 9.08 18.24
CA GLU A 133 -9.55 8.36 19.51
C GLU A 133 -8.52 7.23 19.65
N GLN A 134 -8.21 6.55 18.54
CA GLN A 134 -7.27 5.43 18.49
C GLN A 134 -6.49 5.45 17.18
N GLU A 135 -5.22 5.07 17.24
CA GLU A 135 -4.36 4.86 16.07
C GLU A 135 -3.65 3.52 16.18
N SER A 136 -3.50 2.83 15.06
CA SER A 136 -2.61 1.69 14.92
C SER A 136 -1.94 1.72 13.56
N SER A 137 -0.65 1.43 13.52
CA SER A 137 0.14 1.42 12.31
C SER A 137 1.20 0.32 12.37
N ALA A 138 1.66 -0.11 11.19
CA ALA A 138 2.79 -1.01 11.09
C ALA A 138 3.50 -0.84 9.74
N SER A 139 4.77 -1.23 9.72
CA SER A 139 5.60 -1.36 8.53
C SER A 139 6.06 -2.80 8.39
N VAL A 140 5.87 -3.38 7.20
CA VAL A 140 6.26 -4.76 6.91
C VAL A 140 7.19 -4.79 5.71
N ARG A 141 8.42 -5.26 5.94
CA ARG A 141 9.43 -5.49 4.90
C ARG A 141 9.43 -6.95 4.50
N SER A 142 9.30 -7.20 3.20
CA SER A 142 9.36 -8.52 2.59
C SER A 142 10.44 -8.53 1.51
N ARG A 143 11.09 -9.68 1.31
CA ARG A 143 12.11 -9.89 0.28
C ARG A 143 11.51 -10.71 -0.86
N VAL A 144 11.69 -10.23 -2.08
CA VAL A 144 11.25 -10.89 -3.31
C VAL A 144 12.50 -11.22 -4.14
N LEU A 145 12.59 -12.45 -4.63
CA LEU A 145 13.59 -12.84 -5.60
C LEU A 145 12.91 -13.19 -6.92
N LEU A 146 13.37 -12.56 -8.00
CA LEU A 146 12.87 -12.78 -9.34
C LEU A 146 13.82 -13.65 -10.16
N ASP A 147 13.24 -14.40 -11.08
CA ASP A 147 13.90 -15.04 -12.21
C ASP A 147 13.20 -14.55 -13.48
N LEU A 148 13.46 -13.29 -13.84
CA LEU A 148 12.93 -12.63 -15.04
C LEU A 148 14.07 -12.45 -16.05
N PRO A 149 14.31 -13.41 -16.96
CA PRO A 149 15.36 -13.27 -17.95
C PRO A 149 15.06 -12.09 -18.88
N GLU A 150 16.11 -11.38 -19.32
CA GLU A 150 15.96 -10.14 -20.10
C GLU A 150 15.10 -10.31 -21.36
N VAL A 151 15.18 -11.48 -22.02
CA VAL A 151 14.38 -11.82 -23.20
C VAL A 151 12.87 -11.79 -22.96
N TRP A 152 12.43 -11.98 -21.71
CA TRP A 152 11.01 -11.96 -21.33
C TRP A 152 10.49 -10.57 -21.00
N ILE A 153 11.35 -9.59 -20.74
CA ILE A 153 10.93 -8.24 -20.31
C ILE A 153 9.95 -7.59 -21.29
N PRO A 154 10.18 -7.60 -22.63
CA PRO A 154 9.23 -6.99 -23.57
C PRO A 154 7.85 -7.68 -23.54
N TRP A 155 7.83 -9.01 -23.43
CA TRP A 155 6.59 -9.75 -23.34
C TRP A 155 5.87 -9.47 -22.01
N TYR A 156 6.59 -9.50 -20.89
CA TYR A 156 6.06 -9.19 -19.57
C TYR A 156 5.38 -7.81 -19.56
N LEU A 157 6.06 -6.76 -20.04
CA LEU A 157 5.50 -5.40 -20.11
C LEU A 157 4.34 -5.30 -21.11
N SER A 158 4.31 -6.13 -22.16
CA SER A 158 3.19 -6.17 -23.09
C SER A 158 1.91 -6.72 -22.44
N VAL A 159 2.04 -7.56 -21.41
CA VAL A 159 0.91 -8.17 -20.68
C VAL A 159 0.57 -7.38 -19.43
N HIS A 160 1.56 -6.90 -18.67
CA HIS A 160 1.37 -6.07 -17.47
C HIS A 160 0.96 -4.64 -17.87
N LYS A 161 -0.34 -4.40 -18.11
CA LYS A 161 -0.82 -3.11 -18.64
C LYS A 161 -0.65 -1.93 -17.68
N ASP A 162 -0.59 -2.18 -16.38
CA ASP A 162 -0.53 -1.16 -15.34
C ASP A 162 0.90 -0.87 -14.87
N PHE A 163 1.93 -1.26 -15.62
CA PHE A 163 3.33 -1.10 -15.20
C PHE A 163 3.73 0.35 -14.85
N LEU A 164 3.10 1.35 -15.49
CA LEU A 164 3.31 2.78 -15.18
C LEU A 164 2.73 3.20 -13.82
N LEU A 165 1.85 2.39 -13.23
CA LEU A 165 1.23 2.63 -11.93
C LEU A 165 1.83 1.77 -10.82
N THR A 166 2.74 0.86 -11.17
CA THR A 166 3.35 -0.13 -10.27
C THR A 166 4.79 0.26 -9.92
N ALA A 167 5.10 0.29 -8.63
CA ALA A 167 6.46 0.57 -8.17
C ALA A 167 7.45 -0.48 -8.71
N GLY A 168 8.58 -0.02 -9.27
CA GLY A 168 9.58 -0.88 -9.92
C GLY A 168 9.10 -1.60 -11.18
N ALA A 169 7.93 -1.24 -11.75
CA ALA A 169 7.26 -1.98 -12.82
C ALA A 169 6.98 -3.46 -12.50
N LEU A 170 7.08 -3.83 -11.22
CA LEU A 170 7.08 -5.22 -10.77
C LEU A 170 5.75 -5.60 -10.15
N GLU A 171 5.07 -6.56 -10.77
CA GLU A 171 3.92 -7.26 -10.22
C GLU A 171 4.38 -8.64 -9.72
N VAL A 172 3.86 -9.12 -8.58
CA VAL A 172 4.14 -10.48 -8.07
C VAL A 172 2.93 -11.41 -8.17
N GLU A 173 1.82 -10.89 -8.66
CA GLU A 173 0.62 -11.62 -9.07
C GLU A 173 0.48 -11.55 -10.61
N GLY A 174 -0.58 -12.14 -11.15
CA GLY A 174 -0.84 -12.12 -12.59
C GLY A 174 0.33 -12.66 -13.42
N VAL A 175 0.79 -11.88 -14.41
CA VAL A 175 1.93 -12.25 -15.27
C VAL A 175 3.25 -12.33 -14.50
N GLY A 176 3.41 -11.55 -13.43
CA GLY A 176 4.61 -11.56 -12.61
C GLY A 176 4.83 -12.85 -11.84
N ALA A 177 3.76 -13.58 -11.52
CA ALA A 177 3.83 -14.85 -10.83
C ALA A 177 4.67 -15.91 -11.58
N LEU A 178 4.81 -15.79 -12.91
CA LEU A 178 5.68 -16.65 -13.72
C LEU A 178 7.18 -16.46 -13.42
N PHE A 179 7.56 -15.30 -12.88
CA PHE A 179 8.95 -14.89 -12.68
C PHE A 179 9.32 -14.71 -11.21
N VAL A 180 8.37 -14.90 -10.28
CA VAL A 180 8.67 -14.88 -8.85
C VAL A 180 9.30 -16.22 -8.46
N LYS A 181 10.59 -16.18 -8.10
CA LYS A 181 11.33 -17.35 -7.61
C LYS A 181 11.05 -17.63 -6.14
N SER A 182 11.02 -16.59 -5.31
CA SER A 182 10.63 -16.71 -3.90
C SER A 182 10.15 -15.39 -3.32
N ILE A 183 9.31 -15.50 -2.29
CA ILE A 183 8.92 -14.40 -1.40
C ILE A 183 9.21 -14.84 0.03
N GLU A 184 9.97 -14.03 0.75
CA GLU A 184 10.27 -14.21 2.16
C GLU A 184 9.67 -13.04 2.94
N GLY A 185 8.75 -13.35 3.85
CA GLY A 185 8.00 -12.34 4.60
C GLY A 185 6.50 -12.45 4.35
N CYS A 186 5.82 -11.31 4.29
CA CYS A 186 4.37 -11.22 4.16
C CYS A 186 3.96 -11.06 2.69
N TYR A 187 3.35 -12.09 2.11
CA TYR A 187 2.86 -12.07 0.72
C TYR A 187 1.92 -10.88 0.44
N SER A 188 0.91 -10.67 1.30
CA SER A 188 -0.03 -9.57 1.09
C SER A 188 0.63 -8.19 1.26
N SER A 189 1.70 -8.06 2.04
CA SER A 189 2.46 -6.81 2.11
C SER A 189 3.18 -6.52 0.79
N VAL A 190 3.67 -7.56 0.09
CA VAL A 190 4.26 -7.42 -1.25
C VAL A 190 3.20 -6.96 -2.26
N LEU A 191 1.97 -7.45 -2.14
CA LEU A 191 0.82 -6.97 -2.92
C LEU A 191 0.39 -5.53 -2.57
N GLY A 192 0.84 -5.00 -1.43
CA GLY A 192 0.61 -3.61 -1.03
C GLY A 192 -0.30 -3.40 0.19
N LEU A 193 -0.70 -4.46 0.90
CA LEU A 193 -1.38 -4.35 2.20
C LEU A 193 -1.10 -5.55 3.12
N PRO A 194 -0.38 -5.39 4.25
CA PRO A 194 -0.08 -6.50 5.17
C PRO A 194 -1.31 -6.95 5.97
N MET A 195 -2.16 -7.77 5.37
CA MET A 195 -3.48 -8.18 5.89
C MET A 195 -3.44 -8.79 7.29
N ASN A 196 -2.40 -9.57 7.62
CA ASN A 196 -2.29 -10.19 8.94
C ASN A 196 -2.14 -9.17 10.07
N SER A 197 -1.21 -8.20 9.93
CA SER A 197 -1.06 -7.15 10.94
C SER A 197 -2.22 -6.16 10.87
N LEU A 198 -2.74 -5.87 9.67
CA LEU A 198 -3.91 -5.02 9.49
C LEU A 198 -5.11 -5.54 10.26
N ARG A 199 -5.39 -6.85 10.24
CA ARG A 199 -6.46 -7.46 11.03
C ARG A 199 -6.33 -7.10 12.51
N SER A 200 -5.14 -7.28 13.08
CA SER A 200 -4.88 -6.96 14.50
C SER A 200 -5.03 -5.46 14.79
N SER A 201 -4.61 -4.59 13.87
CA SER A 201 -4.78 -3.14 13.98
C SER A 201 -6.24 -2.70 13.91
N LEU A 202 -7.03 -3.27 12.99
CA LEU A 202 -8.46 -2.99 12.87
C LEU A 202 -9.21 -3.45 14.12
N GLU A 203 -8.83 -4.58 14.71
CA GLU A 203 -9.36 -5.04 15.99
C GLU A 203 -8.98 -4.09 17.14
N SER A 204 -7.71 -3.67 17.21
CA SER A 204 -7.23 -2.82 18.32
C SER A 204 -7.86 -1.43 18.33
N ILE A 205 -8.17 -0.86 17.17
CA ILE A 205 -8.88 0.42 17.07
C ILE A 205 -10.40 0.26 17.22
N GLY A 206 -10.91 -0.97 17.33
CA GLY A 206 -12.32 -1.25 17.56
C GLY A 206 -13.20 -1.27 16.31
N PHE A 207 -12.64 -1.51 15.12
CA PHE A 207 -13.43 -1.60 13.87
C PHE A 207 -14.30 -2.86 13.84
N PHE A 208 -13.73 -4.02 14.16
CA PHE A 208 -14.47 -5.27 14.36
C PHE A 208 -13.93 -6.03 15.57
N LYS A 209 -14.69 -7.04 16.02
CA LYS A 209 -14.23 -8.09 16.93
C LYS A 209 -14.52 -9.44 16.31
N PRO A 210 -13.73 -10.49 16.61
CA PRO A 210 -14.11 -11.85 16.28
C PRO A 210 -15.48 -12.13 16.93
N LEU A 211 -16.48 -12.46 16.11
CA LEU A 211 -17.73 -13.00 16.62
C LEU A 211 -17.44 -14.44 17.05
N PHE A 212 -17.34 -14.68 18.36
CA PHE A 212 -17.42 -16.02 18.93
C PHE A 212 -18.84 -16.25 19.44
#